data_AF-G6E9U9-F1
#
_entry.id   AF-G6E9U9-F1
#
_cell.length_a   1.000
_cell.length_b   1.000
_cell.length_c   1.000
_cell.angle_alpha   90.00
_cell.angle_beta   90.00
_cell.angle_gamma   90.00
#
_symmetry.space_group_name_H-M   'P 1'
#
loop_
_entity.id
_entity.type
_entity.pdbx_description
1 polymer ?
#
loop_
_entity_poly.entity_id
_entity_poly.type
_entity_poly.pdbx_seq_one_letter_code
_entity_poly.pdbx_strand_id
1 'polypeptide(L)'
;MLRTDHERTADTSAVPAGVEQVDWLHEDGREKLQLRARAKLARVLGRGEQDKRLRRYQALAERRVQRGLAMLSRGRVVVTDRLHAHILSVLLDIPHVALDNNYGKVSGFARQWTGNYEGYRSAATRAEAFEIACADLGAN
;
A
#
# COMPACT_ATOMS: atom_id res chain seq x y z
N MET A 1 6.94 -1.42 0.01
CA MET A 1 5.97 -0.34 -0.21
C MET A 1 6.12 0.73 0.86
N LEU A 2 6.79 1.84 0.56
CA LEU A 2 7.26 2.77 1.59
C LEU A 2 6.87 4.20 1.22
N ARG A 3 6.51 5.02 2.21
CA ARG A 3 6.09 6.40 1.97
C ARG A 3 7.24 7.30 1.54
N THR A 4 6.95 8.25 0.65
CA THR A 4 7.90 9.29 0.21
C THR A 4 7.52 10.71 0.66
N ASP A 5 6.46 10.88 1.46
CA ASP A 5 5.96 12.18 1.95
C ASP A 5 6.60 12.60 3.31
N HIS A 6 6.19 13.74 3.88
CA HIS A 6 6.75 14.30 5.12
C HIS A 6 6.59 13.40 6.36
N GLU A 7 5.76 12.36 6.29
CA GLU A 7 5.60 11.36 7.35
C GLU A 7 6.60 10.19 7.23
N ARG A 8 7.57 10.27 6.29
CA ARG A 8 8.66 9.30 6.18
C ARG A 8 9.44 9.22 7.49
N THR A 9 9.66 8.01 7.99
CA THR A 9 10.60 7.79 9.08
C THR A 9 11.99 8.32 8.71
N ALA A 10 12.72 8.86 9.70
CA ALA A 10 14.04 9.48 9.47
C ALA A 10 15.10 8.50 8.93
N ASP A 11 14.81 7.20 9.02
CA ASP A 11 15.65 6.12 8.52
C ASP A 11 15.70 6.10 6.98
N THR A 12 16.89 6.40 6.45
CA THR A 12 17.20 6.46 5.01
C THR A 12 17.98 5.24 4.52
N SER A 13 17.99 4.15 5.30
CA SER A 13 18.70 2.91 4.96
C SER A 13 18.44 2.47 3.51
N ALA A 14 19.52 2.14 2.81
CA ALA A 14 19.50 1.79 1.40
C ALA A 14 18.58 0.59 1.14
N VAL A 15 17.90 0.61 0.00
CA VAL A 15 17.08 -0.51 -0.45
C VAL A 15 18.00 -1.61 -0.99
N PRO A 16 17.90 -2.86 -0.50
CA PRO A 16 18.72 -3.96 -0.99
C PRO A 16 18.49 -4.26 -2.49
N ALA A 17 19.49 -4.85 -3.15
CA ALA A 17 19.37 -5.25 -4.55
C ALA A 17 18.24 -6.28 -4.73
N GLY A 18 17.41 -6.11 -5.77
CA GLY A 18 16.26 -6.97 -6.04
C GLY A 18 14.96 -6.58 -5.31
N VAL A 19 14.98 -5.57 -4.43
CA VAL A 19 13.77 -5.04 -3.77
C VAL A 19 13.18 -3.90 -4.59
N GLU A 20 11.93 -4.08 -5.05
CA GLU A 20 11.18 -3.02 -5.72
C GLU A 20 10.59 -2.04 -4.70
N GLN A 21 11.13 -0.82 -4.63
CA GLN A 21 10.55 0.24 -3.82
C GLN A 21 9.46 0.98 -4.60
N VAL A 22 8.22 0.87 -4.13
CA VAL A 22 7.09 1.59 -4.71
C VAL A 22 6.31 2.35 -3.64
N ASP A 23 5.84 3.55 -3.99
CA ASP A 23 4.88 4.32 -3.19
C ASP A 23 3.49 4.25 -3.85
N TRP A 24 2.46 3.85 -3.10
CA TRP A 24 1.07 3.84 -3.57
C TRP A 24 0.65 5.20 -4.13
N LEU A 25 1.07 6.30 -3.53
CA LEU A 25 0.54 7.62 -3.87
C LEU A 25 1.08 8.15 -5.19
N HIS A 26 2.13 7.52 -5.74
CA HIS A 26 2.61 7.87 -7.06
C HIS A 26 1.65 7.33 -8.13
N GLU A 27 0.84 8.23 -8.70
CA GLU A 27 -0.05 7.94 -9.81
C GLU A 27 0.64 8.32 -11.12
N ASP A 28 0.75 7.36 -12.04
CA ASP A 28 1.39 7.58 -13.33
C ASP A 28 0.59 8.58 -14.19
N GLY A 29 1.26 9.48 -14.91
CA GLY A 29 0.62 10.62 -15.57
C GLY A 29 -0.46 10.22 -16.60
N ARG A 30 -0.31 9.05 -17.21
CA ARG A 30 -1.27 8.46 -18.15
C ARG A 30 -2.56 8.02 -17.47
N GLU A 31 -2.50 7.48 -16.25
CA GLU A 31 -3.70 7.11 -15.49
C GLU A 31 -4.55 8.35 -15.19
N LYS A 32 -3.91 9.44 -14.76
CA LYS A 32 -4.58 10.72 -14.52
C LYS A 32 -5.28 11.24 -15.78
N LEU A 33 -4.61 11.12 -16.94
CA LEU A 33 -5.16 11.56 -18.21
C LEU A 33 -6.39 10.72 -18.62
N GLN A 34 -6.30 9.38 -18.52
CA GLN A 34 -7.43 8.48 -18.80
C GLN A 34 -8.60 8.72 -17.86
N LEU A 35 -8.33 8.98 -16.58
CA LEU A 35 -9.36 9.29 -15.59
C LEU A 35 -10.09 10.60 -15.94
N ARG A 36 -9.34 11.64 -16.33
CA ARG A 36 -9.88 12.92 -16.79
C ARG A 36 -10.75 12.76 -18.04
N ALA A 37 -10.30 11.97 -19.01
CA ALA A 37 -11.06 11.69 -20.23
C ALA A 37 -12.40 10.99 -19.92
N ARG A 38 -12.38 9.93 -19.11
CA ARG A 38 -13.60 9.23 -18.65
C ARG A 38 -14.54 10.13 -17.84
N ALA A 39 -13.99 10.99 -16.97
CA ALA A 39 -14.78 11.93 -16.18
C ALA A 39 -15.46 13.00 -17.04
N LYS A 40 -14.83 13.46 -18.13
CA LYS A 40 -15.43 14.36 -19.13
C LYS A 40 -16.59 13.68 -19.86
N LEU A 41 -16.40 12.45 -20.33
CA LEU A 41 -17.43 11.68 -21.02
C LEU A 41 -18.66 11.41 -20.11
N ALA A 42 -18.43 11.01 -18.86
CA ALA A 42 -19.50 10.82 -17.87
C ALA A 42 -20.27 12.12 -17.53
N ARG A 43 -19.66 13.30 -17.77
CA ARG A 43 -20.29 14.60 -17.56
C ARG A 43 -21.40 14.87 -18.59
N VAL A 44 -21.15 14.44 -19.83
CA VAL A 44 -22.05 14.57 -20.99
C VAL A 44 -23.22 13.59 -20.89
N LEU A 45 -23.00 12.40 -20.33
CA LEU A 45 -23.98 11.31 -20.31
C LEU A 45 -24.81 11.18 -19.01
N GLY A 46 -24.56 12.00 -17.97
CA GLY A 46 -25.10 11.73 -16.62
C GLY A 46 -26.27 12.62 -16.14
N ARG A 47 -27.23 11.98 -15.46
CA ARG A 47 -28.20 12.56 -14.50
C ARG A 47 -27.47 13.10 -13.25
N GLY A 48 -28.03 14.15 -12.60
CA GLY A 48 -27.68 14.69 -11.26
C GLY A 48 -26.19 14.93 -10.90
N GLU A 49 -25.79 16.16 -10.54
CA GLU A 49 -24.37 16.45 -10.17
C GLU A 49 -23.85 15.66 -8.96
N GLN A 50 -24.71 15.29 -8.00
CA GLN A 50 -24.32 14.49 -6.84
C GLN A 50 -24.00 13.03 -7.22
N ASP A 51 -24.85 12.40 -8.04
CA ASP A 51 -24.63 11.03 -8.53
C ASP A 51 -23.34 10.93 -9.36
N LYS A 52 -23.05 11.95 -10.18
CA LYS A 52 -21.79 12.02 -10.94
C LYS A 52 -20.57 12.07 -10.03
N ARG A 53 -20.64 12.81 -8.93
CA ARG A 53 -19.53 12.89 -7.95
C ARG A 53 -19.32 11.55 -7.26
N LEU A 54 -20.39 10.92 -6.79
CA LEU A 54 -20.33 9.60 -6.14
C LEU A 54 -19.69 8.55 -7.06
N ARG A 55 -20.17 8.44 -8.30
CA ARG A 55 -19.63 7.50 -9.29
C ARG A 55 -18.15 7.74 -9.59
N ARG A 56 -17.72 9.01 -9.64
CA ARG A 56 -16.31 9.36 -9.85
C ARG A 56 -15.45 8.93 -8.66
N TYR A 57 -15.90 9.16 -7.44
CA TYR A 57 -15.17 8.72 -6.25
C TYR A 57 -15.10 7.20 -6.14
N GLN A 58 -16.20 6.50 -6.42
CA GLN A 58 -16.24 5.02 -6.46
C GLN A 58 -15.25 4.48 -7.51
N ALA A 59 -15.33 4.96 -8.75
CA ALA A 59 -14.42 4.52 -9.81
C ALA A 59 -12.94 4.82 -9.52
N LEU A 60 -12.66 5.93 -8.81
CA LEU A 60 -11.29 6.24 -8.40
C LEU A 60 -10.83 5.35 -7.25
N ALA A 61 -11.68 5.08 -6.26
CA ALA A 61 -11.39 4.20 -5.14
C ALA A 61 -11.12 2.76 -5.63
N GLU A 62 -11.99 2.22 -6.48
CA GLU A 62 -11.83 0.89 -7.07
C GLU A 62 -10.49 0.74 -7.81
N ARG A 63 -10.14 1.72 -8.64
CA ARG A 63 -8.85 1.68 -9.37
C ARG A 63 -7.65 1.74 -8.44
N ARG A 64 -7.71 2.56 -7.38
CA ARG A 64 -6.62 2.66 -6.41
C ARG A 64 -6.42 1.36 -5.66
N VAL A 65 -7.51 0.70 -5.28
CA VAL A 65 -7.48 -0.63 -4.67
C VAL A 65 -6.91 -1.64 -5.65
N GLN A 66 -7.43 -1.74 -6.88
CA GLN A 66 -6.93 -2.65 -7.92
C GLN A 66 -5.44 -2.47 -8.18
N ARG A 67 -4.96 -1.23 -8.26
CA ARG A 67 -3.54 -0.94 -8.42
C ARG A 67 -2.73 -1.42 -7.20
N GLY A 68 -3.21 -1.14 -5.99
CA GLY A 68 -2.57 -1.61 -4.77
C GLY A 68 -2.45 -3.13 -4.72
N LEU A 69 -3.53 -3.84 -5.06
CA LEU A 69 -3.53 -5.31 -5.16
C LEU A 69 -2.48 -5.78 -6.18
N ALA A 70 -2.49 -5.23 -7.39
CA ALA A 70 -1.53 -5.59 -8.43
C ALA A 70 -0.08 -5.30 -8.02
N MET A 71 0.17 -4.23 -7.26
CA MET A 71 1.49 -3.90 -6.73
C MET A 71 1.94 -4.89 -5.64
N LEU A 72 1.06 -5.19 -4.68
CA LEU A 72 1.38 -6.09 -3.56
C LEU A 72 1.59 -7.53 -4.03
N SER A 73 0.75 -8.02 -4.94
CA SER A 73 0.83 -9.40 -5.46
C SER A 73 2.08 -9.70 -6.29
N ARG A 74 2.90 -8.69 -6.63
CA ARG A 74 4.19 -8.90 -7.31
C ARG A 74 5.30 -9.32 -6.35
N GLY A 75 5.16 -9.03 -5.06
CA GLY A 75 6.14 -9.38 -4.03
C GLY A 75 5.84 -10.73 -3.40
N ARG A 76 6.90 -11.52 -3.12
CA ARG A 76 6.81 -12.71 -2.27
C ARG A 76 6.70 -12.35 -0.78
N VAL A 77 7.31 -11.23 -0.38
CA VAL A 77 7.23 -10.63 0.96
C VAL A 77 7.08 -9.12 0.78
N VAL A 78 6.26 -8.49 1.61
CA VAL A 78 6.01 -7.03 1.56
C VAL A 78 6.58 -6.35 2.80
N VAL A 79 7.43 -5.33 2.62
CA VAL A 79 7.80 -4.40 3.70
C VAL A 79 6.98 -3.12 3.57
N THR A 80 6.28 -2.69 4.62
CA THR A 80 5.36 -1.54 4.53
C THR A 80 5.22 -0.72 5.80
N ASP A 81 5.09 0.60 5.66
CA ASP A 81 4.70 1.56 6.71
C ASP A 81 3.23 2.03 6.56
N ARG A 82 2.51 1.51 5.57
CA ARG A 82 1.12 1.85 5.25
C ARG A 82 0.15 0.84 5.86
N LEU A 83 -0.78 1.33 6.68
CA LEU A 83 -1.86 0.50 7.27
C LEU A 83 -2.68 -0.26 6.21
N HIS A 84 -3.06 0.39 5.10
CA HIS A 84 -3.83 -0.30 4.07
C HIS A 84 -3.04 -1.41 3.38
N ALA A 85 -1.72 -1.26 3.25
CA ALA A 85 -0.89 -2.32 2.70
C ALA A 85 -0.76 -3.49 3.68
N HIS A 86 -0.71 -3.23 4.99
CA HIS A 86 -0.85 -4.27 6.03
C HIS A 86 -2.16 -5.04 5.87
N ILE A 87 -3.31 -4.33 5.89
CA ILE A 87 -4.63 -4.95 5.78
C ILE A 87 -4.76 -5.78 4.50
N LEU A 88 -4.35 -5.25 3.36
CA LEU A 88 -4.43 -6.00 2.11
C LEU A 88 -3.46 -7.18 2.06
N SER A 89 -2.27 -7.08 2.66
CA SER A 89 -1.32 -8.21 2.68
C SER A 89 -1.87 -9.37 3.53
N VAL A 90 -2.55 -9.07 4.65
CA VAL A 90 -3.30 -10.08 5.41
C VAL A 90 -4.40 -10.72 4.54
N LEU A 91 -5.19 -9.91 3.82
CA LEU A 91 -6.30 -10.43 2.99
C LEU A 91 -5.83 -11.24 1.78
N LEU A 92 -4.62 -10.96 1.28
CA LEU A 92 -4.01 -11.66 0.14
C LEU A 92 -3.16 -12.87 0.57
N ASP A 93 -3.05 -13.14 1.87
CA ASP A 93 -2.17 -14.16 2.42
C ASP A 93 -0.69 -13.97 2.02
N ILE A 94 -0.23 -12.71 1.98
CA ILE A 94 1.15 -12.36 1.62
C ILE A 94 1.93 -12.07 2.90
N PRO A 95 3.06 -12.76 3.15
CA PRO A 95 3.94 -12.44 4.27
C PRO A 95 4.42 -11.00 4.20
N HIS A 96 4.41 -10.29 5.33
CA HIS A 96 4.77 -8.89 5.35
C HIS A 96 5.31 -8.43 6.70
N VAL A 97 6.23 -7.47 6.61
CA VAL A 97 6.84 -6.78 7.74
C VAL A 97 6.31 -5.35 7.78
N ALA A 98 5.61 -5.00 8.86
CA ALA A 98 5.15 -3.65 9.06
C ALA A 98 6.15 -2.81 9.85
N LEU A 99 6.49 -1.65 9.30
CA LEU A 99 7.19 -0.58 9.99
C LEU A 99 6.19 0.27 10.73
N ASP A 100 6.33 0.33 12.04
CA ASP A 100 5.52 1.23 12.82
C ASP A 100 6.04 2.66 12.69
N ASN A 101 5.13 3.62 12.51
CA ASN A 101 5.49 5.03 12.47
C ASN A 101 5.45 5.64 13.88
N ASN A 102 5.88 6.90 14.00
CA ASN A 102 5.90 7.65 15.28
C ASN A 102 4.54 7.71 16.01
N TYR A 103 3.43 7.33 15.38
CA TYR A 103 2.09 7.37 15.96
C TYR A 103 1.53 5.99 16.33
N GLY A 104 2.26 4.89 16.12
CA GLY A 104 1.81 3.56 16.54
C GLY A 104 0.60 3.02 15.80
N LYS A 105 0.26 3.59 14.62
CA LYS A 105 -1.01 3.31 13.94
C LYS A 105 -1.09 1.88 13.43
N VAL A 106 0.00 1.38 12.86
CA VAL A 106 0.02 0.04 12.26
C VAL A 106 0.10 -1.01 13.35
N SER A 107 1.00 -0.83 14.32
CA SER A 107 1.11 -1.75 15.46
C SER A 107 -0.16 -1.78 16.32
N GLY A 108 -0.80 -0.62 16.54
CA GLY A 108 -2.05 -0.51 17.28
C GLY A 108 -3.19 -1.28 16.61
N PHE A 109 -3.34 -1.13 15.29
CA PHE A 109 -4.32 -1.90 14.53
C PHE A 109 -3.98 -3.39 14.53
N ALA A 110 -2.71 -3.74 14.30
CA ALA A 110 -2.27 -5.11 14.25
C ALA A 110 -2.53 -5.83 15.59
N ARG A 111 -2.10 -5.23 16.70
CA ARG A 111 -2.35 -5.76 18.06
C ARG A 111 -3.82 -6.03 18.34
N GLN A 112 -4.71 -5.17 17.86
CA GLN A 112 -6.14 -5.31 18.11
C GLN A 112 -6.80 -6.38 17.23
N TRP A 113 -6.36 -6.57 15.99
CA TRP A 113 -7.14 -7.32 14.99
C TRP A 113 -6.39 -8.42 14.25
N THR A 114 -5.08 -8.32 14.07
CA THR A 114 -4.31 -9.16 13.12
C THR A 114 -2.97 -9.65 13.68
N GLY A 115 -2.72 -9.46 14.98
CA GLY A 115 -1.44 -9.79 15.61
C GLY A 115 -1.14 -11.29 15.69
N ASN A 116 -2.14 -12.13 15.47
CA ASN A 116 -2.01 -13.59 15.39
C ASN A 116 -1.87 -14.13 13.96
N TYR A 117 -1.84 -13.26 12.94
CA TYR A 117 -1.63 -13.70 11.57
C TYR A 117 -0.17 -14.14 11.39
N GLU A 118 0.03 -15.39 11.01
CA GLU A 118 1.36 -16.03 10.96
C GLU A 118 2.33 -15.33 10.01
N GLY A 119 1.83 -14.79 8.89
CA GLY A 119 2.63 -14.05 7.92
C GLY A 119 2.95 -12.61 8.31
N TYR A 120 2.54 -12.13 9.50
CA TYR A 120 2.82 -10.77 9.95
C TYR A 120 4.02 -10.71 10.89
N ARG A 121 4.89 -9.72 10.64
CA ARG A 121 5.98 -9.31 11.54
C ARG A 121 5.97 -7.79 11.69
N SER A 122 6.48 -7.29 12.80
CA SER A 122 6.69 -5.86 13.01
C SER A 122 8.18 -5.55 13.13
N ALA A 123 8.59 -4.38 12.66
CA ALA A 123 9.93 -3.86 12.81
C ALA A 123 9.89 -2.39 13.27
N ALA A 124 10.88 -1.99 14.06
CA ALA A 124 11.06 -0.61 14.51
C ALA A 124 11.87 0.23 13.51
N THR A 125 12.77 -0.42 12.76
CA THR A 125 13.64 0.24 11.77
C THR A 125 13.53 -0.39 10.40
N ARG A 126 13.87 0.38 9.37
CA ARG A 126 13.83 -0.07 7.98
C ARG A 126 14.85 -1.18 7.73
N ALA A 127 16.03 -1.07 8.34
CA ALA A 127 17.06 -2.09 8.28
C ALA A 127 16.57 -3.44 8.84
N GLU A 128 16.04 -3.41 10.07
CA GLU A 128 15.44 -4.59 10.72
C GLU A 128 14.31 -5.18 9.86
N ALA A 129 13.45 -4.34 9.27
CA ALA A 129 12.37 -4.82 8.44
C ALA A 129 12.86 -5.59 7.19
N PHE A 130 13.95 -5.14 6.58
CA PHE A 130 14.57 -5.86 5.47
C PHE A 130 15.25 -7.15 5.91
N GLU A 131 15.92 -7.16 7.07
CA GLU A 131 16.53 -8.37 7.62
C GLU A 131 15.49 -9.46 7.87
N ILE A 132 14.38 -9.12 8.51
CA ILE A 132 13.25 -10.04 8.74
C ILE A 132 12.68 -10.54 7.42
N ALA A 133 12.42 -9.63 6.46
CA ALA A 133 11.85 -10.01 5.17
C ALA A 133 12.78 -10.93 4.36
N CYS A 134 14.10 -10.71 4.41
CA CYS A 134 15.09 -11.58 3.77
C CYS A 134 15.16 -12.95 4.43
N ALA A 135 15.05 -13.01 5.77
CA ALA A 135 15.00 -14.28 6.49
C ALA A 135 13.78 -15.11 6.10
N ASP A 136 12.60 -14.49 6.00
CA ASP A 136 11.35 -15.16 5.58
C ASP A 136 11.42 -15.69 4.13
N LEU A 137 12.20 -15.04 3.26
CA LEU A 137 12.42 -15.50 1.88
C LEU A 137 13.34 -16.72 1.79
N GLY A 138 14.28 -16.87 2.74
CA GLY A 138 15.24 -17.98 2.78
C GLY A 138 14.78 -19.19 3.61
N ALA A 139 13.74 -19.03 4.43
CA ALA A 139 13.17 -20.08 5.26
C ALA A 139 12.13 -20.97 4.54
N ASN A 140 11.84 -20.70 3.25
CA ASN A 140 10.85 -21.39 2.43
C ASN A 140 11.48 -22.25 1.32
#